data_AF-A0A022G553-F1
#
_entry.id   AF-A0A022G553-F1
#
_cell.length_a   1.000
_cell.length_b   1.000
_cell.length_c   1.000
_cell.angle_alpha   90.00
_cell.angle_beta   90.00
_cell.angle_gamma   90.00
#
_symmetry.space_group_name_H-M   'P 1'
#
loop_
_entity.id
_entity.type
_entity.pdbx_description
1 polymer ?
#
loop_
_entity_poly.entity_id
_entity_poly.type
_entity_poly.pdbx_seq_one_letter_code
_entity_poly.pdbx_strand_id
1 'polypeptide(L)' 'MAAGDEVVIAKAGKPVVRIVPFAKPKPSRRLGGLQGKIRTADDFDAPLPDDLLAAFEGR' A
#
# COMPACT_ATOMS: atom_id res chain seq x y z
N MET A 1 -3.51 4.14 18.67
CA MET A 1 -3.62 5.29 17.74
C MET A 1 -3.16 6.52 18.50
N ALA A 2 -2.15 7.25 18.03
CA ALA A 2 -1.86 8.59 18.54
C ALA A 2 -2.49 9.58 17.55
N ALA A 3 -3.65 10.15 17.90
CA ALA A 3 -4.11 11.35 17.22
C ALA A 3 -3.11 12.45 17.62
N GLY A 4 -2.48 13.11 16.66
CA GLY A 4 -1.60 14.23 16.98
C GLY A 4 -2.39 15.32 17.70
N ASP A 5 -1.78 15.98 18.67
CA ASP A 5 -2.39 17.14 19.32
C ASP A 5 -2.25 18.39 18.43
N GLU A 6 -3.20 19.32 18.57
CA GLU A 6 -3.09 20.65 17.99
C GLU A 6 -2.28 21.55 18.92
N VAL A 7 -1.25 22.22 18.40
CA VAL A 7 -0.35 23.07 19.19
C VAL A 7 -0.26 24.46 18.57
N VAL A 8 -0.43 25.50 19.40
CA VAL A 8 -0.27 26.90 19.01
C VAL A 8 1.06 27.43 19.55
N ILE A 9 1.93 27.91 18.66
CA ILE A 9 3.18 28.57 19.02
C ILE A 9 2.94 30.08 19.00
N ALA A 10 3.23 30.76 20.10
CA ALA A 10 3.06 32.21 20.26
C ALA A 10 4.38 32.93 20.50
N LYS A 11 4.53 34.14 19.95
CA LYS A 11 5.63 35.07 20.22
C LYS A 11 5.08 36.27 21.00
N ALA A 12 5.58 36.47 22.23
CA ALA A 12 5.11 37.54 23.13
C ALA A 12 3.57 37.54 23.33
N GLY A 13 3.00 36.37 23.59
CA GLY A 13 1.55 36.20 23.78
C GLY A 13 0.71 36.30 22.50
N LYS A 14 1.32 36.61 21.35
CA LYS A 14 0.64 36.64 20.05
C LYS A 14 0.84 35.32 19.32
N PRO A 15 -0.23 34.58 18.96
CA PRO A 15 -0.09 33.34 18.20
C PRO A 15 0.52 33.63 16.83
N VAL A 16 1.56 32.88 16.46
CA VAL A 16 2.29 33.06 15.19
C VAL A 16 2.19 31.86 14.27
N VAL A 17 2.07 30.65 14.82
CA VAL A 17 1.94 29.41 14.04
C VAL A 17 1.01 28.45 14.77
N ARG A 18 0.26 27.67 13.99
CA ARG A 18 -0.57 26.57 14.48
C ARG A 18 -0.15 25.28 13.78
N ILE A 19 0.24 24.29 14.58
CA ILE A 19 0.59 22.95 14.11
C ILE A 19 -0.65 22.09 14.30
N VAL A 20 -1.10 21.49 13.20
CA VAL A 20 -2.25 20.59 13.18
C VAL A 20 -1.82 19.20 12.69
N PRO A 21 -2.51 18.13 13.11
CA PRO A 21 -2.27 16.80 12.59
C PRO A 21 -2.43 16.77 11.07
N PHE A 22 -1.40 16.26 10.39
CA PHE A 22 -1.44 16.15 8.94
C PHE A 22 -2.14 14.87 8.51
N ALA A 23 -3.45 14.96 8.26
CA ALA A 23 -4.22 13.88 7.65
C ALA A 23 -4.15 14.00 6.12
N LYS A 24 -3.24 13.26 5.46
CA LYS A 24 -3.41 13.04 4.02
C LYS A 24 -4.66 12.18 3.83
N PRO A 25 -5.67 12.63 3.05
CA PRO A 25 -6.72 11.71 2.63
C PRO A 25 -6.05 10.58 1.87
N LYS A 26 -6.10 9.35 2.42
CA LYS A 26 -5.71 8.18 1.65
C LYS A 26 -6.74 8.06 0.53
N PRO A 27 -6.35 8.13 -0.75
CA PRO A 27 -7.30 7.89 -1.81
C PRO A 27 -7.92 6.51 -1.59
N SER A 28 -9.23 6.42 -1.78
CA SER A 28 -9.91 5.12 -1.73
C SER A 28 -9.27 4.20 -2.76
N ARG A 29 -8.91 2.98 -2.33
CA ARG A 29 -8.28 2.02 -3.22
C ARG A 29 -9.33 1.54 -4.23
N ARG A 30 -9.07 1.76 -5.52
CA ARG A 30 -9.90 1.23 -6.61
C ARG A 30 -9.35 -0.11 -7.07
N LEU A 31 -10.13 -1.18 -6.87
CA LEU A 31 -9.81 -2.52 -7.37
C LEU A 31 -10.19 -2.68 -8.85
N GLY A 32 -9.72 -3.76 -9.48
CA GLY A 32 -10.14 -4.12 -10.85
C GLY A 32 -9.40 -3.39 -11.98
N GLY A 33 -8.22 -2.80 -11.73
CA GLY A 33 -7.44 -2.10 -12.77
C GLY A 33 -7.08 -2.94 -13.99
N LEU A 34 -7.03 -4.27 -13.84
CA LEU A 34 -6.74 -5.24 -14.89
C LEU A 34 -7.90 -6.20 -15.18
N GLN A 35 -9.12 -5.88 -14.74
CA GLN A 35 -10.30 -6.73 -14.99
C GLN A 35 -10.45 -7.03 -16.49
N GLY A 36 -10.50 -8.32 -16.85
CA GLY A 36 -10.65 -8.78 -18.23
C GLY A 36 -9.43 -8.57 -19.14
N LYS A 37 -8.31 -8.07 -18.61
CA LYS A 37 -7.07 -7.84 -19.38
C LYS A 37 -6.02 -8.93 -19.19
N ILE A 38 -6.20 -9.79 -18.19
CA ILE A 38 -5.32 -10.92 -17.92
C ILE A 38 -5.90 -12.14 -18.61
N ARG A 39 -5.07 -12.84 -19.39
CA ARG A 39 -5.37 -14.15 -19.96
C ARG A 39 -4.40 -15.15 -19.36
N THR A 40 -4.94 -16.27 -18.94
CA THR A 40 -4.21 -17.40 -18.37
C THR A 40 -4.20 -18.51 -19.41
N ALA A 41 -3.08 -19.22 -19.57
CA ALA A 41 -3.02 -20.38 -20.44
C ALA A 41 -3.91 -21.51 -19.90
N ASP A 42 -4.41 -22.38 -20.77
CA ASP A 42 -5.32 -23.46 -20.37
C ASP A 42 -4.66 -24.46 -19.41
N ASP A 43 -3.33 -24.55 -19.43
CA ASP A 43 -2.48 -25.43 -18.64
C ASP A 43 -1.77 -24.70 -17.49
N PHE A 44 -2.20 -23.50 -17.10
CA PHE A 44 -1.51 -22.71 -16.08
C PHE A 44 -1.35 -23.42 -14.72
N ASP A 45 -2.35 -24.22 -14.34
CA ASP A 45 -2.33 -25.00 -13.10
C ASP A 45 -1.70 -26.40 -13.30
N ALA A 46 -1.17 -26.71 -14.49
CA ALA A 46 -0.46 -27.95 -14.73
C ALA A 46 0.86 -27.99 -13.93
N PRO A 47 1.33 -29.19 -13.55
CA PRO A 47 2.60 -29.33 -12.85
C PRO A 47 3.76 -28.79 -13.71
N LEU A 48 4.74 -28.17 -13.05
CA LEU A 48 5.99 -27.79 -13.70
C LEU A 48 6.76 -29.06 -14.15
N PRO A 49 7.57 -28.96 -15.21
CA PRO A 49 8.55 -29.98 -15.54
C PRO A 49 9.44 -30.34 -14.34
N ASP A 50 9.82 -31.62 -14.22
CA ASP A 50 10.49 -32.16 -13.03
C ASP A 50 11.79 -31.42 -12.67
N ASP A 51 12.58 -31.01 -13.68
CA ASP A 51 13.82 -30.25 -13.50
C ASP A 51 13.58 -28.85 -12.94
N LEU A 52 12.54 -28.17 -13.43
CA LEU A 52 12.13 -26.86 -12.94
C LEU A 52 11.51 -26.96 -11.54
N LEU A 53 10.68 -27.96 -11.30
CA LEU A 53 10.08 -28.19 -9.98
C LEU A 53 11.15 -28.46 -8.93
N ALA A 54 12.14 -29.32 -9.24
CA ALA A 54 13.27 -29.60 -8.36
C ALA A 54 14.07 -28.34 -8.00
N ALA A 55 14.28 -27.44 -8.96
CA ALA A 55 14.95 -26.16 -8.74
C ALA A 55 14.20 -25.24 -7.75
N PHE A 56 12.85 -25.25 -7.74
CA PHE A 56 12.05 -24.50 -6.77
C PHE A 56 12.00 -25.20 -5.40
N GLU A 57 11.98 -26.53 -5.36
CA GLU A 57 11.87 -27.32 -4.14
C GLU A 57 13.22 -27.61 -3.45
N GLY A 58 14.34 -27.23 -4.09
CA GLY A 58 15.69 -27.40 -3.55
C GLY A 58 16.13 -28.87 -3.49
N ARG A 59 15.70 -29.69 -4.45
CA ARG A 59 16.03 -31.11 -4.57
C ARG A 59 16.96 -31.37 -5.76
#